data_AF-A0A3G2R940-F1
#
_entry.id   AF-A0A3G2R940-F1
#
_cell.length_a   1.000
_cell.length_b   1.000
_cell.length_c   1.000
_cell.angle_alpha   90.00
_cell.angle_beta   90.00
_cell.angle_gamma   90.00
#
_symmetry.space_group_name_H-M   'P 1'
#
loop_
_entity.id
_entity.type
_entity.pdbx_description
1 polymer ?
#
loop_
_entity_poly.entity_id
_entity_poly.type
_entity_poly.pdbx_seq_one_letter_code
_entity_poly.pdbx_strand_id
1 'polypeptide(L)' 'MVMLMISLCSPMIFAQTQKADKVFVNGNIYTVDKKSPKATALAVKGDKLIYVGNDEEVKNYIDKNT' A
#
# COMPACT_ATOMS: atom_id res chain seq x y z
N MET A 1 -17.27 -35.60 -28.73
CA MET A 1 -16.40 -34.42 -28.72
C MET A 1 -17.24 -33.21 -28.32
N VAL A 2 -17.54 -33.05 -27.03
CA VAL A 2 -18.11 -31.81 -26.48
C VAL A 2 -17.25 -31.46 -25.28
N MET A 3 -16.52 -30.36 -25.44
CA MET A 3 -15.52 -29.81 -24.55
C MET A 3 -16.18 -29.37 -23.24
N LEU A 4 -15.93 -30.09 -22.13
CA LEU A 4 -16.28 -29.64 -20.79
C LEU A 4 -15.12 -28.80 -20.24
N MET A 5 -15.13 -27.51 -20.55
CA MET A 5 -14.23 -26.49 -20.00
C MET A 5 -15.07 -25.41 -19.31
N ILE A 6 -15.70 -25.79 -18.19
CA ILE A 6 -16.33 -24.87 -17.22
C ILE A 6 -15.67 -25.23 -15.89
N SER A 7 -15.11 -24.35 -15.09
CA SER A 7 -14.82 -22.93 -15.15
C SER A 7 -13.96 -22.74 -13.89
N LEU A 8 -12.66 -22.53 -14.04
CA LEU A 8 -11.78 -22.12 -12.94
C LEU A 8 -11.97 -20.62 -12.71
N CYS A 9 -13.19 -20.19 -12.36
CA CYS A 9 -13.40 -18.84 -11.87
C CYS A 9 -13.11 -18.83 -10.37
N SER A 10 -11.83 -18.86 -10.00
CA SER A 10 -11.44 -18.50 -8.64
C SER A 10 -11.79 -17.02 -8.43
N PRO A 11 -12.55 -16.64 -7.39
CA PRO A 11 -12.78 -15.22 -7.12
C PRO A 11 -11.44 -14.57 -6.81
N MET A 12 -10.98 -13.72 -7.71
CA MET A 12 -9.80 -12.89 -7.50
C MET A 12 -10.20 -11.86 -6.43
N ILE A 13 -9.84 -12.13 -5.17
CA ILE A 13 -10.05 -11.19 -4.08
C ILE A 13 -9.11 -10.02 -4.32
N PHE A 14 -9.65 -8.92 -4.84
CA PHE A 14 -8.94 -7.65 -4.93
C PHE A 14 -8.76 -7.10 -3.52
N ALA A 15 -7.54 -7.20 -2.97
CA ALA A 15 -7.20 -6.54 -1.73
C ALA A 15 -7.23 -5.02 -1.96
N GLN A 16 -8.24 -4.34 -1.40
CA GLN A 16 -8.34 -2.90 -1.53
C GLN A 16 -7.29 -2.23 -0.65
N THR A 17 -6.35 -1.52 -1.28
CA THR A 17 -5.36 -0.71 -0.57
C THR A 17 -6.08 0.34 0.27
N GLN A 18 -5.86 0.31 1.59
CA GLN A 18 -6.44 1.29 2.49
C GLN A 18 -5.85 2.69 2.19
N LYS A 19 -6.71 3.71 2.21
CA LYS A 19 -6.30 5.10 2.07
C LYS A 19 -5.89 5.70 3.41
N ALA A 20 -4.91 6.59 3.36
CA ALA A 20 -4.33 7.25 4.51
C ALA A 20 -5.13 8.48 4.91
N ASP A 21 -5.07 8.82 6.19
CA ASP A 21 -5.59 10.08 6.74
C ASP A 21 -4.52 11.18 6.73
N LYS A 22 -3.24 10.79 6.64
CA LYS A 22 -2.08 11.70 6.50
C LYS A 22 -0.97 11.01 5.72
N VAL A 23 -0.29 11.77 4.87
CA VAL A 23 0.90 11.32 4.14
C VAL A 23 2.03 12.34 4.33
N PHE A 24 3.23 11.82 4.61
CA PHE A 24 4.45 12.60 4.73
C PHE A 24 5.39 12.19 3.60
N VAL A 25 5.94 13.18 2.89
CA VAL A 25 6.83 13.01 1.72
C VAL A 25 8.08 13.87 1.86
N ASN A 26 9.13 13.52 1.11
CA ASN A 26 10.44 14.15 1.11
C ASN A 26 11.08 14.20 2.51
N GLY A 27 10.77 13.21 3.34
CA GLY A 27 11.31 13.08 4.69
C GLY A 27 12.70 12.43 4.70
N ASN A 28 13.40 12.61 5.81
CA ASN A 28 14.55 11.77 6.18
C ASN A 28 14.13 10.88 7.35
N ILE A 29 13.41 9.80 7.04
CA ILE A 29 12.77 8.93 8.03
C ILE A 29 13.70 7.77 8.35
N TYR A 30 14.03 7.59 9.63
CA TYR A 30 14.79 6.44 10.11
C TYR A 30 13.85 5.40 10.69
N THR A 31 13.99 4.16 10.25
CA THR A 31 13.21 3.03 10.77
C THR A 31 14.11 2.10 11.58
N VAL A 32 13.49 1.31 12.44
CA VAL A 32 14.16 0.24 13.18
C VAL A 32 14.25 -1.07 12.38
N ASP A 33 13.72 -1.09 11.14
CA ASP A 33 13.87 -2.22 10.24
C ASP A 33 15.30 -2.25 9.69
N LYS A 34 16.03 -3.33 10.00
CA LYS A 34 17.40 -3.53 9.54
C LYS A 34 17.51 -3.62 8.02
N LYS A 35 16.46 -4.06 7.33
CA LYS A 35 16.45 -4.19 5.87
C LYS A 35 16.21 -2.85 5.19
N SER A 36 15.40 -2.00 5.81
CA SER A 36 14.99 -0.69 5.27
C SER A 36 15.15 0.40 6.33
N PRO A 37 16.38 0.69 6.79
CA PRO A 37 16.63 1.60 7.91
C PRO A 37 16.30 3.06 7.59
N LYS A 38 16.09 3.38 6.31
CA LYS A 38 15.72 4.72 5.84
C LYS A 38 14.52 4.65 4.89
N ALA A 39 13.70 5.69 4.94
CA ALA A 39 12.57 5.93 4.06
C ALA A 39 12.46 7.44 3.74
N THR A 40 11.80 7.78 2.64
CA THR A 40 11.51 9.18 2.28
C THR A 40 10.05 9.54 2.45
N ALA A 41 9.16 8.54 2.56
CA ALA A 41 7.74 8.75 2.81
C ALA A 41 7.12 7.73 3.77
N LEU A 42 6.01 8.13 4.40
CA LEU A 42 5.14 7.24 5.16
C LEU A 42 3.67 7.69 5.06
N ALA A 43 2.76 6.73 5.21
CA ALA A 43 1.32 6.96 5.22
C ALA A 43 0.69 6.43 6.52
N VAL A 44 -0.19 7.23 7.10
CA VAL A 44 -0.82 6.97 8.40
C VAL A 44 -2.33 6.86 8.24
N LYS A 45 -2.94 5.85 8.86
CA LYS A 45 -4.39 5.73 9.01
C LYS A 45 -4.73 5.50 10.50
N GLY A 46 -5.44 6.43 11.11
CA GLY A 46 -5.60 6.53 12.55
C GLY A 46 -4.24 6.52 13.24
N ASP A 47 -3.99 5.49 14.05
CA ASP A 47 -2.75 5.32 14.82
C ASP A 47 -1.77 4.32 14.19
N LYS A 48 -1.99 3.93 12.93
CA LYS A 48 -1.19 2.90 12.24
C LYS A 48 -0.47 3.45 11.03
N LEU A 49 0.79 3.04 10.89
CA LEU A 49 1.52 3.16 9.63
C LEU A 49 1.01 2.09 8.68
N ILE A 50 0.40 2.52 7.57
CA ILE A 50 -0.07 1.60 6.51
C ILE A 50 0.93 1.51 5.35
N TYR A 51 1.92 2.40 5.31
CA TYR A 51 3.03 2.37 4.36
C TYR A 51 4.24 3.13 4.90
N VAL A 52 5.45 2.61 4.62
CA VAL A 52 6.74 3.28 4.86
C VAL A 52 7.66 2.91 3.69
N GLY A 53 8.19 3.90 2.97
CA GLY A 53 8.98 3.67 1.77
C GLY A 53 9.37 4.95 1.05
N ASN A 54 9.19 5.00 -0.27
CA ASN A 54 9.54 6.17 -1.10
C ASN A 54 8.34 7.07 -1.45
N ASP A 55 8.64 8.27 -1.95
CA ASP A 55 7.70 9.33 -2.31
C ASP A 55 6.81 9.02 -3.53
N GLU A 56 7.22 8.08 -4.37
CA GLU A 56 6.46 7.72 -5.57
C GLU A 56 5.33 6.75 -5.20
N GLU A 57 5.67 5.68 -4.49
CA GLU A 57 4.74 4.61 -4.12
C GLU A 57 3.76 5.03 -3.01
N VAL A 58 4.14 5.98 -2.14
CA VAL A 58 3.22 6.49 -1.12
C VAL A 58 1.98 7.17 -1.72
N LYS A 59 2.06 7.65 -2.96
CA LYS A 59 0.93 8.30 -3.65
C LYS A 59 -0.25 7.36 -3.85
N ASN A 60 -0.01 6.04 -3.88
CA ASN A 60 -1.06 5.03 -3.97
C ASN A 60 -1.99 5.04 -2.74
N TYR A 61 -1.57 5.65 -1.63
CA TYR A 61 -2.32 5.74 -0.38
C TYR A 61 -3.09 7.05 -0.23
N ILE A 62 -2.92 8.01 -1.16
CA ILE A 62 -3.61 9.29 -1.16
C ILE A 62 -5.00 9.15 -1.80
N ASP A 63 -5.99 9.79 -1.20
CA ASP A 63 -7.29 10.08 -1.79
C ASP A 63 -7.74 11.51 -1.50
N LYS A 64 -9.01 11.83 -1.79
CA LYS A 64 -9.58 13.16 -1.60
C LYS A 64 -9.67 13.62 -0.13
N ASN A 65 -9.48 12.74 0.85
CA ASN A 65 -9.59 13.01 2.28
C ASN A 65 -8.28 12.74 3.06
N THR A 66 -7.17 12.53 2.36
CA THR A 66 -5.84 12.32 2.94
C THR A 66 -5.17 13.63 3.39
#